data_AF-A0A923ZKR1-F1
#
_entry.id   AF-A0A923ZKR1-F1
#
_cell.length_a   1.000
_cell.length_b   1.000
_cell.length_c   1.000
_cell.angle_alpha   90.00
_cell.angle_beta   90.00
_cell.angle_gamma   90.00
#
_symmetry.space_group_name_H-M   'P 1'
#
loop_
_entity.id
_entity.type
_entity.pdbx_description
1 polymer ?
#
loop_
_entity_poly.entity_id
_entity_poly.type
_entity_poly.pdbx_seq_one_letter_code
_entity_poly.pdbx_strand_id
1 'polypeptide(L)'
;MITYNQPKLATFNIDSNKYDPKKMEWIQHVEEHIIIGETFDCYTTKYLHSVTGYWNDMGRYKTECTTALGIHKSRLVQWEPIQLKLL
;
A
#
# COMPACT_ATOMS: atom_id res chain seq x y z
N MET A 1 -7.21 -7.02 -10.13
CA MET A 1 -5.92 -6.78 -9.46
C MET A 1 -4.84 -7.11 -10.46
N ILE A 2 -3.89 -6.20 -10.65
CA ILE A 2 -2.75 -6.37 -11.56
C ILE A 2 -1.52 -6.57 -10.70
N THR A 3 -0.76 -7.63 -10.94
CA THR A 3 0.54 -7.84 -10.29
C THR A 3 1.64 -7.50 -11.30
N TYR A 4 2.67 -6.79 -10.86
CA TYR A 4 3.77 -6.42 -11.73
C TYR A 4 4.84 -7.51 -11.74
N ASN A 5 5.33 -7.87 -12.93
CA ASN A 5 6.44 -8.81 -13.07
C ASN A 5 7.75 -8.26 -12.48
N GLN A 6 7.89 -6.94 -12.48
CA GLN A 6 8.99 -6.22 -11.82
C GLN A 6 8.39 -5.15 -10.90
N PRO A 7 8.71 -5.18 -9.60
CA PRO A 7 8.28 -4.13 -8.68
C PRO A 7 8.77 -2.76 -9.13
N LYS A 8 7.99 -1.71 -8.85
CA LYS A 8 8.31 -0.32 -9.19
C LYS A 8 8.57 0.52 -7.96
N LEU A 9 9.54 1.42 -8.00
CA LEU A 9 9.73 2.39 -6.92
C LEU A 9 8.89 3.64 -7.19
N ALA A 10 8.14 4.06 -6.20
CA ALA A 10 7.33 5.27 -6.28
C ALA A 10 7.47 6.11 -5.02
N THR A 11 7.48 7.41 -5.24
CA THR A 11 7.56 8.45 -4.23
C THR A 11 6.17 9.07 -4.05
N PHE A 12 5.69 9.15 -2.82
CA PHE A 12 4.38 9.67 -2.47
C PHE A 12 4.49 10.82 -1.48
N ASN A 13 3.69 11.86 -1.69
CA ASN A 13 3.45 12.88 -0.67
C ASN A 13 2.32 12.41 0.25
N ILE A 14 2.65 12.21 1.52
CA ILE A 14 1.73 11.69 2.53
C ILE A 14 1.65 12.67 3.71
N ASP A 15 0.46 12.82 4.28
CA ASP A 15 0.25 13.58 5.50
C ASP A 15 1.06 12.98 6.66
N SER A 16 1.89 13.79 7.30
CA SER A 16 2.63 13.39 8.50
C SER A 16 1.78 13.30 9.77
N ASN A 17 0.46 13.54 9.65
CA ASN A 17 -0.47 13.76 10.76
C ASN A 17 -0.06 14.89 11.72
N LYS A 18 0.82 15.80 11.27
CA LYS A 18 1.20 17.01 12.00
C LYS A 18 0.68 18.23 11.27
N TYR A 19 0.09 19.15 12.01
CA TYR A 19 -0.41 20.42 11.48
C TYR A 19 0.58 21.54 11.80
N ASP A 20 0.95 22.36 10.81
CA ASP A 20 1.74 23.57 11.00
C ASP A 20 0.81 24.78 11.18
N PRO A 21 0.61 25.31 12.40
CA PRO A 21 -0.28 26.44 12.62
C PRO A 21 0.26 27.76 12.07
N LYS A 22 1.56 27.87 11.75
CA LYS A 22 2.13 29.10 11.17
C LYS A 22 1.83 29.20 9.67
N LYS A 23 1.79 28.07 8.99
CA LYS A 23 1.49 27.97 7.55
C LYS A 23 0.04 27.60 7.25
N MET A 24 -0.73 27.25 8.29
CA MET A 24 -2.12 26.80 8.19
C MET A 24 -2.29 25.59 7.27
N GLU A 25 -1.35 24.65 7.31
CA GLU A 25 -1.35 23.47 6.44
C GLU A 25 -0.93 22.19 7.19
N TRP A 26 -1.38 21.04 6.70
CA TRP A 26 -0.89 19.74 7.15
C TRP A 26 0.51 19.50 6.56
N ILE A 27 1.47 19.22 7.44
CA ILE A 27 2.84 18.94 7.04
C ILE A 27 2.84 17.63 6.23
N GLN A 28 3.24 17.72 4.97
CA GLN A 28 3.50 16.56 4.13
C GLN A 28 4.92 16.06 4.36
N HIS A 29 5.14 14.77 4.25
CA HIS A 29 6.46 14.20 4.05
C HIS A 29 6.46 13.27 2.84
N VAL A 30 7.65 13.09 2.30
CA VAL A 30 7.87 12.24 1.13
C VAL A 30 8.17 10.83 1.63
N GLU A 31 7.44 9.84 1.14
CA GLU A 31 7.72 8.43 1.39
C GLU A 31 7.99 7.68 0.08
N GLU A 32 9.01 6.84 0.08
CA GLU A 32 9.32 5.94 -1.03
C GLU A 32 8.77 4.54 -0.74
N HIS A 33 8.09 3.95 -1.72
CA HIS A 33 7.46 2.64 -1.60
C HIS A 33 7.73 1.78 -2.83
N ILE A 34 8.03 0.51 -2.57
CA ILE A 34 8.10 -0.53 -3.61
C ILE A 34 6.67 -1.01 -3.90
N ILE A 35 6.22 -0.80 -5.13
CA ILE A 35 4.91 -1.19 -5.63
C ILE A 35 5.03 -2.50 -6.41
N ILE A 36 4.34 -3.54 -5.92
CA ILE A 36 4.34 -4.89 -6.49
C ILE A 36 3.10 -5.18 -7.35
N GLY A 37 2.15 -4.25 -7.39
CA GLY A 37 0.92 -4.37 -8.17
C GLY A 37 -0.05 -3.24 -7.86
N GLU A 38 -1.29 -3.39 -8.31
CA GLU A 38 -2.35 -2.43 -8.09
C GLU A 38 -3.75 -3.06 -8.14
N THR A 39 -4.66 -2.49 -7.36
CA THR A 39 -6.11 -2.67 -7.48
C THR A 39 -6.70 -1.49 -8.24
N PHE A 40 -8.03 -1.43 -8.33
CA PHE A 40 -8.71 -0.27 -8.89
C PHE A 40 -8.37 1.01 -8.09
N ASP A 41 -8.36 0.92 -6.76
CA ASP A 41 -8.23 2.08 -5.87
C ASP A 41 -6.82 2.26 -5.26
N CYS A 42 -5.97 1.24 -5.24
CA CYS A 42 -4.72 1.27 -4.50
C CYS A 42 -3.52 0.75 -5.29
N TYR A 43 -2.34 1.33 -5.05
CA TYR A 43 -1.06 0.69 -5.32
C TYR A 43 -0.76 -0.32 -4.22
N THR A 44 -0.40 -1.54 -4.59
CA THR A 44 -0.10 -2.62 -3.65
C THR A 44 1.38 -2.62 -3.30
N THR A 45 1.70 -2.53 -2.02
CA THR A 45 3.08 -2.63 -1.48
C THR A 45 3.34 -3.98 -0.83
N LYS A 46 2.30 -4.65 -0.33
CA LYS A 46 2.39 -5.99 0.26
C LYS A 46 1.07 -6.74 0.20
N TYR A 47 1.15 -8.06 0.33
CA TYR A 47 0.00 -8.91 0.57
C TYR A 47 -0.01 -9.36 2.03
N LEU A 48 -1.13 -9.16 2.71
CA LEU A 48 -1.35 -9.69 4.05
C LEU A 48 -2.19 -10.95 3.95
N HIS A 49 -1.65 -12.07 4.40
CA HIS A 49 -2.40 -13.28 4.58
C HIS A 49 -3.02 -13.30 5.99
N SER A 50 -4.32 -13.54 6.07
CA SER A 50 -5.03 -13.64 7.34
C SER A 50 -5.96 -14.85 7.34
N VAL A 51 -6.13 -15.42 8.53
CA VAL A 51 -7.01 -16.57 8.76
C VAL A 51 -8.07 -16.17 9.76
N THR A 52 -9.34 -16.32 9.39
CA THR A 52 -10.47 -16.04 10.27
C THR A 52 -11.25 -17.31 10.51
N GLY A 53 -11.40 -17.68 11.79
CA GLY A 53 -12.26 -18.79 12.18
C GLY A 53 -13.73 -18.34 12.19
N TYR A 54 -14.61 -19.17 11.64
CA TYR A 54 -16.05 -18.96 11.76
C TYR A 54 -16.76 -20.27 12.07
N TRP A 55 -17.97 -20.15 12.59
CA TRP A 55 -18.74 -21.25 13.18
C TRP A 55 -20.14 -21.14 12.60
N ASN A 56 -20.73 -22.26 12.18
CA ASN A 56 -22.14 -22.36 11.81
C ASN A 56 -22.69 -23.71 12.31
N ASP A 57 -23.96 -24.00 12.01
CA ASP A 57 -24.63 -25.24 12.45
C ASP A 57 -23.96 -26.53 11.96
N MET A 58 -23.11 -26.46 10.94
CA MET A 58 -22.37 -27.59 10.37
C MET A 58 -20.97 -27.78 10.97
N GLY A 59 -20.51 -26.86 11.83
CA GLY A 59 -19.26 -26.99 12.56
C GLY A 59 -18.35 -25.76 12.50
N ARG A 60 -17.04 -26.00 12.71
CA ARG A 60 -16.01 -24.96 12.75
C ARG A 60 -15.18 -24.95 11.47
N TYR A 61 -15.04 -23.77 10.90
CA TYR A 61 -14.36 -23.54 9.64
C TYR A 61 -13.27 -22.48 9.80
N LYS A 62 -12.33 -22.48 8.84
CA LYS A 62 -11.32 -21.43 8.68
C LYS A 62 -11.47 -20.85 7.28
N THR A 63 -11.56 -19.54 7.20
CA THR A 63 -11.42 -18.81 5.94
C THR A 63 -10.02 -18.25 5.89
N GLU A 64 -9.30 -18.57 4.83
CA GLU A 64 -8.03 -17.94 4.49
C GLU A 64 -8.27 -16.84 3.47
N CYS A 65 -7.76 -15.65 3.74
CA CYS A 65 -7.86 -14.53 2.82
C CYS A 65 -6.51 -13.84 2.65
N THR A 66 -6.27 -13.40 1.42
CA THR A 66 -5.07 -12.62 1.07
C THR A 66 -5.52 -11.24 0.63
N THR A 67 -5.14 -10.22 1.41
CA THR A 67 -5.53 -8.84 1.18
C THR A 67 -4.36 -8.05 0.63
N ALA A 68 -4.57 -7.38 -0.51
CA ALA A 68 -3.62 -6.42 -1.05
C ALA A 68 -3.64 -5.14 -0.22
N LEU A 69 -2.50 -4.75 0.37
CA LEU A 69 -2.35 -3.53 1.14
C LEU A 69 -1.39 -2.58 0.43
N GLY A 70 -1.63 -1.28 0.59
CA GLY A 70 -0.73 -0.23 0.12
C GLY A 70 -1.42 1.13 0.06
N ILE A 71 -1.00 1.97 -0.86
CA ILE A 71 -1.32 3.40 -0.90
C ILE A 71 -2.48 3.65 -1.86
N HIS A 72 -3.48 4.42 -1.43
CA HIS A 72 -4.62 4.79 -2.25
C HIS A 72 -4.19 5.70 -3.42
N LYS A 73 -4.74 5.49 -4.61
CA LYS A 73 -4.40 6.21 -5.86
C LYS A 73 -4.84 7.67 -5.89
N SER A 74 -5.59 8.11 -4.88
CA SER A 74 -5.87 9.55 -4.68
C SER A 74 -4.64 10.33 -4.21
N ARG A 75 -3.53 9.66 -3.87
CA ARG A 75 -2.26 10.32 -3.52
C ARG A 75 -1.46 10.63 -4.77
N LEU A 76 -0.78 11.78 -4.75
CA LEU A 76 0.17 12.14 -5.80
C LEU A 76 1.35 11.16 -5.78
N VAL A 77 1.67 10.63 -6.96
CA VAL A 77 2.73 9.64 -7.15
C VAL A 77 3.75 10.17 -8.15
N GLN A 78 5.03 10.02 -7.82
CA GLN A 78 6.13 10.17 -8.76
C GLN A 78 6.81 8.82 -8.91
N TRP A 79 6.93 8.33 -10.13
CA TRP A 79 7.62 7.07 -10.41
C TRP A 79 9.10 7.31 -10.59
N GLU A 80 9.93 6.61 -9.82
CA GLU A 80 11.37 6.73 -9.93
C GLU A 80 11.90 5.80 -11.04
N PRO A 81 12.86 6.26 -11.86
CA PRO A 81 13.57 5.38 -12.78
C PRO A 81 14.34 4.35 -11.95
N ILE A 82 13.91 3.09 -12.01
CA ILE A 82 14.51 2.02 -11.22
C ILE A 82 15.90 1.72 -11.79
N GLN A 83 16.95 2.26 -11.19
CA GLN A 83 18.29 1.70 -11.31
C GLN A 83 18.51 0.77 -10.11
N LEU A 84 18.25 -0.53 -10.30
CA LEU A 84 18.63 -1.56 -9.33
C LEU A 84 20.16 -1.51 -9.17
N LYS A 85 20.65 -0.88 -8.10
CA LYS A 85 22.04 -1.05 -7.67
C LYS A 85 22.12 -2.39 -6.95
N LEU A 86 22.92 -3.30 -7.47
CA LEU A 86 23.41 -4.45 -6.72
C LEU A 86 24.21 -3.89 -5.54
N LEU A 87 23.76 -4.17 -4.31
CA LEU A 87 24.56 -4.04 -3.08
C LEU A 87 25.49 -5.23 -2.97
#